data_AF-A0A6N9P4T5-F1
#
_entry.id   AF-A0A6N9P4T5-F1
#
_cell.length_a   1.000
_cell.length_b   1.000
_cell.length_c   1.000
_cell.angle_alpha   90.00
_cell.angle_beta   90.00
_cell.angle_gamma   90.00
#
_symmetry.space_group_name_H-M   'P 1'
#
loop_
_entity.id
_entity.type
_entity.pdbx_description
1 polymer ?
#
loop_
_entity_poly.entity_id
_entity_poly.type
_entity_poly.pdbx_seq_one_letter_code
_entity_poly.pdbx_strand_id
1 'polypeptide(L)' 'MAKIYADLIRKGRKTIEDVPPRLRAEVEAILAGSGNE' A
#
# COMPACT_ATOMS: atom_id res chain seq x y z
N MET A 1 -5.84 -5.10 -6.53
CA MET A 1 -4.57 -5.68 -6.03
C MET A 1 -3.81 -4.71 -5.13
N ALA A 2 -3.70 -3.41 -5.46
CA ALA A 2 -3.03 -2.42 -4.61
C ALA A 2 -3.58 -2.36 -3.17
N LYS A 3 -4.91 -2.40 -2.96
CA LYS A 3 -5.49 -2.47 -1.60
C LYS A 3 -4.95 -3.63 -0.76
N ILE A 4 -4.76 -4.81 -1.33
CA ILE A 4 -4.22 -5.97 -0.60
C ILE A 4 -2.80 -5.68 -0.13
N TYR A 5 -1.96 -5.12 -1.01
CA TYR A 5 -0.61 -4.69 -0.63
C TYR A 5 -0.64 -3.59 0.44
N ALA A 6 -1.49 -2.59 0.30
CA ALA A 6 -1.66 -1.53 1.30
C ALA A 6 -2.06 -2.09 2.67
N ASP A 7 -3.00 -3.05 2.71
CA ASP A 7 -3.42 -3.70 3.96
C ASP A 7 -2.32 -4.59 4.55
N LEU A 8 -1.55 -5.30 3.71
CA LEU A 8 -0.41 -6.08 4.16
C LEU A 8 0.71 -5.18 4.71
N ILE A 9 0.92 -4.01 4.13
CA ILE A 9 1.88 -2.99 4.59
C ILE A 9 1.41 -2.39 5.92
N ARG A 10 0.13 -2.01 6.04
CA ARG A 10 -0.45 -1.54 7.31
C ARG A 10 -0.32 -2.56 8.43
N LYS A 11 -0.44 -3.85 8.10
CA LYS A 11 -0.28 -4.97 9.04
C LYS A 11 1.18 -5.34 9.31
N GLY A 12 2.15 -4.66 8.70
CA GLY A 12 3.59 -4.96 8.84
C GLY A 12 4.01 -6.31 8.26
N ARG A 13 3.20 -6.91 7.39
CA ARG A 13 3.47 -8.21 6.74
C ARG A 13 4.31 -8.07 5.46
N LYS A 14 4.33 -6.88 4.87
CA LYS A 14 5.07 -6.52 3.65
C LYS A 14 5.54 -5.06 3.74
N THR A 15 6.50 -4.68 2.92
CA THR A 15 6.91 -3.28 2.75
C THR A 15 6.51 -2.76 1.36
N ILE A 16 6.66 -1.46 1.14
CA ILE A 16 6.44 -0.86 -0.19
C ILE A 16 7.41 -1.44 -1.24
N GLU A 17 8.51 -2.05 -0.80
CA GLU A 17 9.50 -2.68 -1.67
C GLU A 17 8.98 -3.99 -2.29
N ASP A 18 8.13 -4.72 -1.57
CA ASP A 18 7.44 -5.92 -2.05
C ASP A 18 6.35 -5.62 -3.08
N VAL A 19 6.04 -4.34 -3.31
CA VAL A 19 5.01 -3.91 -4.24
C VAL A 19 5.62 -3.77 -5.64
N PRO A 20 5.02 -4.41 -6.66
CA PRO A 20 5.42 -4.21 -8.04
C PRO A 20 5.41 -2.72 -8.40
N PRO A 21 6.40 -2.21 -9.14
CA PRO A 21 6.54 -0.77 -9.41
C PRO A 21 5.30 -0.16 -10.07
N ARG A 22 4.59 -0.93 -10.90
CA ARG A 22 3.31 -0.52 -11.51
C ARG A 22 2.19 -0.23 -10.52
N LEU A 23 2.25 -0.83 -9.32
CA LEU A 23 1.25 -0.68 -8.27
C LEU A 23 1.71 0.23 -7.13
N ARG A 24 2.99 0.64 -7.09
CA ARG A 24 3.54 1.46 -5.99
C ARG A 24 2.80 2.78 -5.86
N ALA A 25 2.60 3.50 -6.98
CA ALA A 25 1.85 4.75 -6.99
C ALA A 25 0.42 4.58 -6.43
N GLU A 26 -0.25 3.50 -6.80
CA GLU A 26 -1.61 3.19 -6.36
C GLU A 26 -1.66 2.80 -4.87
N VAL A 27 -0.66 2.02 -4.40
CA VAL A 27 -0.51 1.65 -2.98
C VAL A 27 -0.16 2.86 -2.12
N GLU A 28 0.77 3.72 -2.56
CA GLU A 28 1.13 4.95 -1.86
C GLU A 28 -0.07 5.90 -1.77
N ALA A 29 -0.85 6.05 -2.85
CA ALA A 29 -2.08 6.84 -2.83
C ALA A 29 -3.10 6.30 -1.81
N ILE A 30 -3.25 4.97 -1.72
CA ILE A 30 -4.13 4.33 -0.73
C ILE A 30 -3.60 4.53 0.69
N LEU A 31 -2.29 4.38 0.91
CA LEU A 31 -1.66 4.55 2.23
C LEU A 31 -1.74 6.01 2.70
N ALA A 32 -1.48 6.97 1.83
CA ALA A 32 -1.61 8.40 2.11
C ALA A 32 -3.06 8.82 2.33
N GLY A 33 -4.02 8.22 1.62
CA GLY A 33 -5.44 8.56 1.68
C GLY A 33 -6.23 7.95 2.83
N SER A 34 -5.74 6.92 3.53
CA SER A 34 -6.46 6.33 4.69
C SER A 34 -6.00 6.87 6.06
N GLY A 35 -5.40 8.06 6.09
CA GLY A 35 -5.08 8.78 7.33
C GLY A 35 -6.15 9.77 7.79
N ASN A 36 -7.20 10.01 7.01
CA ASN A 36 -8.25 10.99 7.30
C ASN A 36 -9.65 10.36 7.19
N GLU A 37 -10.09 9.69 8.24
CA GLU A 37 -11.42 9.79 8.89
C GLU A 37 -11.39 8.99 10.20
#